data_AF-A0A7S2CGT1-F1
#
_entry.id   AF-A0A7S2CGT1-F1
#
_cell.length_a   1.000
_cell.length_b   1.000
_cell.length_c   1.000
_cell.angle_alpha   90.00
_cell.angle_beta   90.00
_cell.angle_gamma   90.00
#
_symmetry.space_group_name_H-M   'P 1'
#
loop_
_entity.id
_entity.type
_entity.pdbx_description
1 polymer ?
#
loop_
_entity_poly.entity_id
_entity_poly.type
_entity_poly.pdbx_seq_one_letter_code
_entity_poly.pdbx_strand_id
1 'polypeptide(L)'
;SGSCFGGDIGSACLRRRQFLAPSQAMPLSKCRPAALGVAALLLTSSSATEPIEKDVVVIGAGAAGLAAAQGLHSAGVDFVVLEADVRLGGRVKTTSWAGLTIEKGANWIHGPYTEEGENNPLWDSKQKYDLKGSFTNYSDFKMLTRQGDPVKERISRRWQKRAGIVVEGCIRKSAQMWEDAEANGYEPLEKNDISIRQCFDDLGYSSKAKTPLKKDVAETFVWEKIDFEFTQRPKKISNMWAWPMNGDYVAKDYYITDPRGFGYILEQIAAKFKTSIQFGQLVTRVAYSSSGVTVETKQGLTVKAKYAISTLPLGVMQAGTVEWDPPFRQEKISAINGMVMGYYGKVYLKFPRNFWGQEEHLVVTGEPVGWATWAVNL
;
A
#
# COMPACT_ATOMS: atom_id res chain seq x y z
N SER A 1 -14.06 -5.23 -34.03
CA SER A 1 -13.05 -4.82 -35.02
C SER A 1 -12.03 -3.97 -34.31
N GLY A 2 -10.76 -4.37 -34.38
CA GLY A 2 -9.68 -3.87 -33.52
C GLY A 2 -9.23 -2.44 -33.81
N SER A 3 -8.57 -1.86 -32.82
CA SER A 3 -7.73 -0.65 -32.94
C SER A 3 -6.71 -0.71 -31.80
N CYS A 4 -5.50 -1.22 -32.05
CA CYS A 4 -4.29 -0.53 -32.52
C CYS A 4 -3.29 -0.45 -31.35
N PHE A 5 -2.50 -1.52 -31.21
CA PHE A 5 -1.17 -1.48 -30.63
C PHE A 5 -0.19 -0.82 -31.61
N GLY A 6 0.87 -0.20 -31.09
CA GLY A 6 2.06 0.16 -31.87
C GLY A 6 2.52 1.60 -31.63
N GLY A 7 3.47 1.74 -30.71
CA GLY A 7 4.25 2.96 -30.53
C GLY A 7 5.38 2.65 -29.56
N ASP A 8 6.54 2.31 -30.09
CA ASP A 8 7.81 2.14 -29.37
C ASP A 8 8.03 3.32 -28.41
N ILE A 9 8.04 3.04 -27.12
CA ILE A 9 8.67 3.89 -26.11
C ILE A 9 9.77 3.02 -25.52
N GLY A 10 11.00 3.33 -25.91
CA GLY A 10 12.18 2.62 -25.47
C GLY A 10 12.21 2.47 -23.96
N SER A 11 12.54 1.25 -23.53
CA SER A 11 12.73 0.87 -22.15
C SER A 11 13.73 1.79 -21.46
N ALA A 12 13.23 2.72 -20.65
CA ALA A 12 13.96 3.35 -19.55
C ALA A 12 13.30 2.94 -18.23
N CYS A 13 13.16 1.62 -18.02
CA CYS A 13 12.87 1.08 -16.71
C CYS A 13 14.14 1.23 -15.85
N LEU A 14 14.20 2.31 -15.05
CA LEU A 14 15.31 2.62 -14.14
C LEU A 14 15.49 1.49 -13.13
N ARG A 15 16.45 0.59 -13.40
CA ARG A 15 16.85 -0.48 -12.47
C ARG A 15 17.43 0.15 -11.20
N ARG A 16 16.76 -0.10 -10.08
CA ARG A 16 17.09 0.37 -8.73
C ARG A 16 18.34 -0.31 -8.15
N ARG A 17 19.52 -0.07 -8.74
CA ARG A 17 20.82 -0.43 -8.17
C ARG A 17 21.89 0.55 -8.65
N GLN A 18 22.26 1.47 -7.77
CA GLN A 18 23.63 1.93 -7.51
C GLN A 18 23.53 3.15 -6.59
N PHE A 19 24.23 3.11 -5.46
CA PHE A 19 25.03 4.21 -4.87
C PHE A 19 25.31 3.89 -3.40
N LEU A 20 26.54 3.43 -3.16
CA LEU A 20 27.24 3.48 -1.89
C LEU A 20 28.59 4.12 -2.16
N ALA A 21 28.92 5.20 -1.47
CA ALA A 21 30.28 5.52 -1.02
C ALA A 21 30.22 6.59 0.10
N PRO A 22 31.17 6.57 1.05
CA PRO A 22 31.02 7.22 2.35
C PRO A 22 31.71 8.59 2.41
N SER A 23 31.23 9.48 3.28
CA SER A 23 32.01 10.64 3.73
C SER A 23 32.23 10.59 5.25
N GLN A 24 33.42 11.05 5.62
CA GLN A 24 34.15 10.78 6.85
C GLN A 24 33.74 11.69 8.02
N ALA A 25 34.04 11.21 9.22
CA ALA A 25 33.76 11.81 10.51
C ALA A 25 34.62 13.06 10.84
N MET A 26 34.10 13.90 11.74
CA MET A 26 34.88 14.72 12.68
C MET A 26 34.18 14.78 14.06
N PRO A 27 34.92 14.98 15.16
CA PRO A 27 34.47 14.63 16.51
C PRO A 27 33.76 15.77 17.23
N LEU A 28 32.74 15.43 18.03
CA LEU A 28 32.15 16.33 19.01
C LEU A 28 32.71 16.07 20.40
N SER A 29 33.09 17.16 21.06
CA SER A 29 33.68 17.25 22.37
C SER A 29 32.65 17.05 23.51
N LYS A 30 33.21 16.59 24.63
CA LYS A 30 32.56 16.21 25.90
C LYS A 30 31.81 17.37 26.56
N CYS A 31 30.68 17.04 27.19
CA CYS A 31 30.29 17.62 28.49
C CYS A 31 29.31 16.68 29.23
N ARG A 32 29.70 16.20 30.41
CA ARG A 32 28.79 15.67 31.46
C ARG A 32 28.43 16.84 32.39
N PRO A 33 27.29 16.77 33.09
CA PRO A 33 27.44 16.46 34.51
C PRO A 33 26.45 15.41 35.02
N ALA A 34 26.83 14.87 36.18
CA ALA A 34 26.18 13.81 36.92
C ALA A 34 24.92 14.29 37.65
N ALA A 35 23.97 13.39 37.83
CA ALA A 35 22.99 13.45 38.91
C ALA A 35 22.83 12.05 39.52
N LEU A 36 23.19 11.93 40.79
CA LEU A 36 22.86 10.81 41.68
C LEU A 36 21.35 10.82 41.97
N GLY A 37 20.75 9.64 42.17
CA GLY A 37 19.44 9.58 42.81
C GLY A 37 18.70 8.24 42.75
N VAL A 38 19.02 7.35 43.68
CA VAL A 38 18.14 6.34 44.33
C VAL A 38 17.62 5.17 43.47
N ALA A 39 18.29 4.02 43.61
CA ALA A 39 17.78 2.72 43.20
C ALA A 39 16.87 2.14 44.31
N ALA A 40 15.58 1.99 44.03
CA ALA A 40 14.69 1.12 44.80
C ALA A 40 14.69 -0.26 44.13
N LEU A 41 15.39 -1.23 44.73
CA LEU A 41 15.50 -2.59 44.24
C LEU A 41 14.26 -3.40 44.70
N LEU A 42 13.18 -3.33 43.93
CA LEU A 42 12.09 -4.30 44.02
C LEU A 42 12.50 -5.53 43.21
N LEU A 43 13.11 -6.51 43.88
CA LEU A 43 13.35 -7.84 43.33
C LEU A 43 12.02 -8.61 43.27
N THR A 44 11.18 -8.28 42.29
CA THR A 44 10.22 -9.25 41.78
C THR A 44 10.99 -10.16 40.84
N SER A 45 11.25 -11.40 41.26
CA SER A 45 11.78 -12.45 40.40
C SER A 45 10.73 -12.80 39.35
N SER A 46 10.63 -11.97 38.31
CA SER A 46 10.11 -12.41 37.02
C SER A 46 11.10 -13.46 36.55
N SER A 47 10.67 -14.72 36.43
CA SER A 47 11.47 -15.70 35.69
C SER A 47 11.54 -15.21 34.26
N ALA A 48 12.57 -14.44 33.94
CA ALA A 48 12.83 -14.02 32.58
C ALA A 48 12.93 -15.30 31.75
N THR A 49 11.97 -15.50 30.86
CA THR A 49 12.03 -16.59 29.88
C THR A 49 13.35 -16.46 29.13
N GLU A 50 14.13 -17.54 29.10
CA GLU A 50 15.39 -17.59 28.36
C GLU A 50 15.20 -17.05 26.94
N PRO A 51 16.11 -16.19 26.43
CA PRO A 51 16.00 -15.67 25.09
C PRO A 51 15.93 -16.80 24.05
N ILE A 52 15.07 -16.63 23.05
CA ILE A 52 15.09 -17.52 21.88
C ILE A 52 16.22 -17.08 20.97
N GLU A 53 17.13 -17.99 20.65
CA GLU A 53 18.20 -17.78 19.66
C GLU A 53 17.74 -18.23 18.27
N LYS A 54 17.95 -17.40 17.25
CA LYS A 54 17.63 -17.69 15.84
C LYS A 54 18.68 -17.12 14.89
N ASP A 55 18.68 -17.53 13.62
CA ASP A 55 19.48 -16.81 12.63
C ASP A 55 18.79 -15.51 12.21
N VAL A 56 17.46 -15.54 12.01
CA VAL A 56 16.68 -14.38 11.57
C VAL A 56 15.40 -14.21 12.37
N VAL A 57 15.09 -12.97 12.76
CA VAL A 57 13.77 -12.58 13.28
C VAL A 57 13.02 -11.72 12.27
N VAL A 58 11.78 -12.10 11.93
CA VAL A 58 10.89 -11.32 11.07
C VAL A 58 9.83 -10.64 11.94
N ILE A 59 9.69 -9.32 11.81
CA ILE A 59 8.72 -8.54 12.58
C ILE A 59 7.50 -8.26 11.69
N GLY A 60 6.39 -8.91 12.01
CA GLY A 60 5.10 -8.86 11.31
C GLY A 60 4.84 -10.08 10.43
N ALA A 61 3.64 -10.67 10.56
CA ALA A 61 3.10 -11.76 9.74
C ALA A 61 2.05 -11.26 8.72
N GLY A 62 2.25 -10.05 8.19
CA GLY A 62 1.55 -9.56 6.99
C GLY A 62 2.14 -10.17 5.71
N ALA A 63 1.59 -9.80 4.55
CA ALA A 63 2.03 -10.33 3.25
C ALA A 63 3.56 -10.25 3.03
N ALA A 64 4.18 -9.11 3.34
CA ALA A 64 5.63 -8.92 3.20
C ALA A 64 6.44 -9.84 4.13
N GLY A 65 6.04 -9.94 5.40
CA GLY A 65 6.73 -10.80 6.37
C GLY A 65 6.58 -12.29 6.06
N LEU A 66 5.39 -12.71 5.60
CA LEU A 66 5.15 -14.08 5.16
C LEU A 66 5.93 -14.44 3.89
N ALA A 67 6.07 -13.50 2.94
CA ALA A 67 6.93 -13.69 1.77
C ALA A 67 8.41 -13.84 2.16
N ALA A 68 8.91 -12.99 3.07
CA ALA A 68 10.27 -13.11 3.60
C ALA A 68 10.48 -14.46 4.32
N ALA A 69 9.55 -14.85 5.20
CA ALA A 69 9.57 -16.13 5.90
C ALA A 69 9.53 -17.32 4.93
N GLN A 70 8.77 -17.24 3.85
CA GLN A 70 8.75 -18.27 2.81
C GLN A 70 10.12 -18.41 2.11
N GLY A 71 10.79 -17.30 1.83
CA GLY A 71 12.15 -17.30 1.29
C GLY A 71 13.14 -17.96 2.25
N LEU A 72 13.12 -17.56 3.54
CA LEU A 72 13.97 -18.12 4.60
C LEU A 72 13.74 -19.62 4.79
N HIS A 73 12.47 -20.04 4.83
CA HIS A 73 12.10 -21.45 4.94
C HIS A 73 12.60 -22.27 3.75
N SER A 74 12.44 -21.77 2.52
CA SER A 74 12.92 -22.45 1.32
C SER A 74 14.43 -22.57 1.27
N ALA A 75 15.15 -21.64 1.91
CA ALA A 75 16.60 -21.66 2.05
C ALA A 75 17.10 -22.48 3.26
N GLY A 76 16.20 -23.05 4.08
CA GLY A 76 16.57 -23.81 5.28
C GLY A 76 17.18 -22.97 6.41
N VAL A 77 16.93 -21.65 6.42
CA VAL A 77 17.43 -20.74 7.47
C VAL A 77 16.58 -20.89 8.73
N ASP A 78 17.19 -20.85 9.92
CA ASP A 78 16.44 -20.88 11.19
C ASP A 78 15.88 -19.49 11.53
N PHE A 79 14.55 -19.37 11.59
CA PHE A 79 13.90 -18.09 11.82
C PHE A 79 12.69 -18.19 12.74
N VAL A 80 12.28 -17.01 13.24
CA VAL A 80 10.99 -16.81 13.92
C VAL A 80 10.30 -15.57 13.36
N VAL A 81 8.98 -15.62 13.25
CA VAL A 81 8.13 -14.47 12.91
C VAL A 81 7.39 -14.02 14.16
N LEU A 82 7.49 -12.73 14.51
CA LEU A 82 6.75 -12.13 15.62
C LEU A 82 5.58 -11.32 15.06
N GLU A 83 4.35 -11.69 15.42
CA GLU A 83 3.13 -10.99 15.02
C GLU A 83 2.41 -10.44 16.25
N ALA A 84 2.05 -9.16 16.20
CA ALA A 84 1.40 -8.47 17.31
C ALA A 84 -0.07 -8.89 17.48
N ASP A 85 -0.77 -9.16 16.37
CA ASP A 85 -2.16 -9.65 16.37
C ASP A 85 -2.20 -11.16 16.70
N VAL A 86 -3.40 -11.66 16.96
CA VAL A 86 -3.66 -13.11 17.17
C VAL A 86 -3.88 -13.85 15.84
N ARG A 87 -3.73 -13.15 14.71
CA ARG A 87 -3.97 -13.65 13.36
C ARG A 87 -2.87 -13.21 12.41
N LEU A 88 -2.74 -13.92 11.29
CA LEU A 88 -1.93 -13.49 10.17
C LEU A 88 -2.62 -12.43 9.31
N GLY A 89 -1.85 -11.86 8.37
CA GLY A 89 -2.35 -11.12 7.21
C GLY A 89 -2.30 -9.60 7.34
N GLY A 90 -2.28 -9.05 8.55
CA GLY A 90 -2.20 -7.60 8.76
C GLY A 90 -3.35 -6.87 8.05
N ARG A 91 -3.02 -6.09 7.00
CA ARG A 91 -4.00 -5.35 6.17
C ARG A 91 -4.81 -6.23 5.21
N VAL A 92 -4.48 -7.51 5.06
CA VAL A 92 -5.38 -8.51 4.48
C VAL A 92 -6.23 -9.05 5.61
N LYS A 93 -7.56 -8.85 5.54
CA LYS A 93 -8.47 -9.19 6.63
C LYS A 93 -9.83 -9.64 6.08
N THR A 94 -9.96 -10.95 5.96
CA THR A 94 -11.20 -11.65 5.64
C THR A 94 -12.06 -11.80 6.90
N THR A 95 -13.38 -11.68 6.77
CA THR A 95 -14.32 -11.94 7.87
C THR A 95 -15.67 -12.46 7.35
N SER A 96 -16.41 -13.18 8.17
CA SER A 96 -17.79 -13.55 7.85
C SER A 96 -18.74 -12.45 8.30
N TRP A 97 -19.65 -12.04 7.44
CA TRP A 97 -20.72 -11.10 7.76
C TRP A 97 -21.97 -11.42 6.95
N ALA A 98 -23.12 -11.49 7.63
CA ALA A 98 -24.42 -11.73 7.03
C ALA A 98 -24.55 -12.98 6.13
N GLY A 99 -23.77 -14.02 6.44
CA GLY A 99 -23.70 -15.29 5.70
C GLY A 99 -22.70 -15.30 4.54
N LEU A 100 -21.96 -14.20 4.34
CA LEU A 100 -21.00 -14.03 3.26
C LEU A 100 -19.58 -13.86 3.81
N THR A 101 -18.59 -14.19 2.99
CA THR A 101 -17.19 -13.85 3.24
C THR A 101 -16.91 -12.49 2.62
N ILE A 102 -16.44 -11.54 3.43
CA ILE A 102 -16.12 -10.18 3.00
C ILE A 102 -14.69 -9.79 3.39
N GLU A 103 -14.08 -8.91 2.61
CA GLU A 103 -12.71 -8.42 2.84
C GLU A 103 -12.69 -7.02 3.45
N LYS A 104 -12.48 -6.92 4.77
CA LYS A 104 -12.20 -5.63 5.43
C LYS A 104 -10.91 -4.97 4.91
N GLY A 105 -10.02 -5.77 4.32
CA GLY A 105 -8.72 -5.38 3.80
C GLY A 105 -8.62 -5.43 2.27
N ALA A 106 -7.49 -5.94 1.77
CA ALA A 106 -7.28 -6.17 0.34
C ALA A 106 -8.32 -7.16 -0.24
N ASN A 107 -8.73 -6.93 -1.49
CA ASN A 107 -9.73 -7.77 -2.17
C ASN A 107 -9.47 -7.95 -3.68
N TRP A 108 -8.66 -7.08 -4.28
CA TRP A 108 -8.30 -7.12 -5.70
C TRP A 108 -6.88 -7.64 -5.90
N ILE A 109 -6.69 -8.39 -6.98
CA ILE A 109 -5.37 -8.58 -7.60
C ILE A 109 -5.28 -7.55 -8.71
N HIS A 110 -4.48 -6.52 -8.48
CA HIS A 110 -4.21 -5.48 -9.47
C HIS A 110 -3.11 -5.94 -10.42
N GLY A 111 -3.38 -5.89 -11.72
CA GLY A 111 -2.44 -6.32 -12.74
C GLY A 111 -2.09 -7.81 -12.64
N PRO A 112 -2.93 -8.72 -13.16
CA PRO A 112 -2.70 -10.17 -13.06
C PRO A 112 -1.45 -10.65 -13.82
N TYR A 113 -0.98 -9.90 -14.81
CA TYR A 113 0.18 -10.24 -15.62
C TYR A 113 0.77 -8.98 -16.29
N THR A 114 2.02 -9.03 -16.75
CA THR A 114 2.68 -7.97 -17.53
C THR A 114 2.26 -8.02 -18.99
N GLU A 115 2.65 -7.03 -19.79
CA GLU A 115 2.41 -7.04 -21.24
C GLU A 115 3.16 -8.19 -21.94
N GLU A 116 4.30 -8.60 -21.39
CA GLU A 116 5.12 -9.74 -21.84
C GLU A 116 4.57 -11.10 -21.39
N GLY A 117 3.50 -11.10 -20.58
CA GLY A 117 2.83 -12.31 -20.11
C GLY A 117 3.42 -12.92 -18.84
N GLU A 118 4.28 -12.19 -18.13
CA GLU A 118 4.76 -12.64 -16.81
C GLU A 118 3.64 -12.47 -15.78
N ASN A 119 3.32 -13.54 -15.05
CA ASN A 119 2.25 -13.50 -14.07
C ASN A 119 2.64 -12.69 -12.82
N ASN A 120 1.66 -11.98 -12.27
CA ASN A 120 1.72 -11.50 -10.90
C ASN A 120 1.75 -12.70 -9.93
N PRO A 121 2.60 -12.71 -8.89
CA PRO A 121 2.66 -13.83 -7.93
C PRO A 121 1.32 -14.15 -7.23
N LEU A 122 0.46 -13.14 -7.06
CA LEU A 122 -0.89 -13.34 -6.54
C LEU A 122 -1.81 -13.98 -7.57
N TRP A 123 -1.59 -13.72 -8.87
CA TRP A 123 -2.29 -14.38 -9.95
C TRP A 123 -1.90 -15.86 -10.06
N ASP A 124 -0.61 -16.18 -9.92
CA ASP A 124 -0.16 -17.58 -9.81
C ASP A 124 -0.84 -18.29 -8.64
N SER A 125 -0.91 -17.64 -7.48
CA SER A 125 -1.59 -18.17 -6.30
C SER A 125 -3.09 -18.37 -6.54
N LYS A 126 -3.74 -17.40 -7.19
CA LYS A 126 -5.15 -17.51 -7.60
C LYS A 126 -5.36 -18.71 -8.52
N GLN A 127 -4.49 -18.94 -9.50
CA GLN A 127 -4.60 -20.06 -10.43
C GLN A 127 -4.36 -21.39 -9.71
N LYS A 128 -3.30 -21.48 -8.91
CA LYS A 128 -2.92 -22.68 -8.17
C LYS A 128 -4.01 -23.16 -7.21
N TYR A 129 -4.67 -22.23 -6.52
CA TYR A 129 -5.71 -22.56 -5.53
C TYR A 129 -7.14 -22.46 -6.08
N ASP A 130 -7.26 -22.15 -7.38
CA ASP A 130 -8.52 -21.93 -8.09
C ASP A 130 -9.46 -20.98 -7.32
N LEU A 131 -8.92 -19.83 -6.88
CA LEU A 131 -9.69 -18.82 -6.17
C LEU A 131 -10.67 -18.13 -7.12
N LYS A 132 -11.95 -18.10 -6.71
CA LYS A 132 -13.04 -17.52 -7.50
C LYS A 132 -13.12 -16.00 -7.39
N GLY A 133 -13.61 -15.39 -8.46
CA GLY A 133 -13.69 -13.95 -8.62
C GLY A 133 -14.08 -13.57 -10.05
N SER A 134 -14.08 -12.27 -10.31
CA SER A 134 -14.38 -11.69 -11.62
C SER A 134 -13.43 -10.53 -11.92
N PHE A 135 -13.19 -10.26 -13.20
CA PHE A 135 -12.55 -9.00 -13.58
C PHE A 135 -13.49 -7.84 -13.32
N THR A 136 -12.99 -6.79 -12.69
CA THR A 136 -13.76 -5.57 -12.46
C THR A 136 -13.95 -4.81 -13.77
N ASN A 137 -15.19 -4.38 -14.04
CA ASN A 137 -15.55 -3.56 -15.17
C ASN A 137 -15.83 -2.12 -14.74
N TYR A 138 -14.76 -1.33 -14.58
CA TYR A 138 -14.85 0.11 -14.27
C TYR A 138 -15.64 0.96 -15.29
N SER A 139 -15.99 0.40 -16.45
CA SER A 139 -16.84 1.07 -17.46
C SER A 139 -18.33 0.75 -17.31
N ASP A 140 -18.68 -0.24 -16.50
CA ASP A 140 -20.05 -0.61 -16.17
C ASP A 140 -20.52 0.11 -14.90
N PHE A 141 -20.92 1.36 -15.10
CA PHE A 141 -21.37 2.21 -14.01
C PHE A 141 -22.64 2.97 -14.38
N LYS A 142 -23.42 3.26 -13.36
CA LYS A 142 -24.53 4.22 -13.41
C LYS A 142 -24.21 5.41 -12.52
N MET A 143 -24.40 6.61 -13.06
CA MET A 143 -24.11 7.85 -12.34
C MET A 143 -25.39 8.57 -11.93
N LEU A 144 -25.45 8.99 -10.67
CA LEU A 144 -26.57 9.70 -10.06
C LEU A 144 -26.12 11.06 -9.52
N THR A 145 -26.99 12.06 -9.50
CA THR A 145 -26.76 13.30 -8.77
C THR A 145 -26.83 13.04 -7.26
N ARG A 146 -26.42 14.02 -6.43
CA ARG A 146 -26.58 13.94 -4.97
C ARG A 146 -28.04 13.78 -4.53
N GLN A 147 -28.97 14.23 -5.36
CA GLN A 147 -30.42 14.12 -5.13
C GLN A 147 -30.97 12.77 -5.58
N GLY A 148 -30.16 11.91 -6.20
CA GLY A 148 -30.55 10.60 -6.73
C GLY A 148 -31.03 10.62 -8.18
N ASP A 149 -30.99 11.77 -8.86
CA ASP A 149 -31.42 11.87 -10.25
C ASP A 149 -30.40 11.23 -11.20
N PRO A 150 -30.82 10.49 -12.24
CA PRO A 150 -29.88 9.89 -13.18
C PRO A 150 -29.14 10.95 -14.01
N VAL A 151 -27.81 10.84 -14.07
CA VAL A 151 -26.98 11.63 -14.97
C VAL A 151 -27.00 11.00 -16.36
N LYS A 152 -27.31 11.80 -17.39
CA LYS A 152 -27.32 11.34 -18.78
C LYS A 152 -25.97 10.71 -19.15
N GLU A 153 -26.00 9.46 -19.62
CA GLU A 153 -24.83 8.66 -19.97
C GLU A 153 -23.86 9.36 -20.94
N ARG A 154 -24.40 10.09 -21.93
CA ARG A 154 -23.60 10.90 -22.85
C ARG A 154 -22.71 11.93 -22.13
N ILE A 155 -23.15 12.46 -20.99
CA ILE A 155 -22.40 13.42 -20.18
C ILE A 155 -21.32 12.67 -19.40
N SER A 156 -21.69 11.63 -18.65
CA SER A 156 -20.75 10.88 -17.81
C SER A 156 -19.66 10.21 -18.64
N ARG A 157 -19.99 9.48 -19.73
CA ARG A 157 -19.00 8.84 -20.60
C ARG A 157 -18.05 9.83 -21.28
N ARG A 158 -18.55 11.03 -21.65
CA ARG A 158 -17.69 12.08 -22.21
C ARG A 158 -16.66 12.57 -21.20
N TRP A 159 -17.04 12.70 -19.94
CA TRP A 159 -16.14 13.12 -18.86
C TRP A 159 -15.19 12.00 -18.43
N GLN A 160 -15.65 10.75 -18.38
CA GLN A 160 -14.80 9.58 -18.15
C GLN A 160 -13.66 9.53 -19.18
N LYS A 161 -14.00 9.60 -20.48
CA LYS A 161 -13.01 9.64 -21.57
C LYS A 161 -12.06 10.83 -21.44
N ARG A 162 -12.60 12.01 -21.14
CA ARG A 162 -11.79 13.22 -20.95
C ARG A 162 -10.82 13.07 -19.77
N ALA A 163 -11.25 12.46 -18.67
CA ALA A 163 -10.43 12.24 -17.49
C ALA A 163 -9.27 11.30 -17.82
N GLY A 164 -9.54 10.20 -18.52
CA GLY A 164 -8.50 9.30 -19.03
C GLY A 164 -7.46 10.03 -19.88
N ILE A 165 -7.89 10.84 -20.86
CA ILE A 165 -6.96 11.61 -21.72
C ILE A 165 -6.08 12.57 -20.90
N VAL A 166 -6.63 13.19 -19.84
CA VAL A 166 -5.87 14.11 -18.99
C VAL A 166 -4.92 13.37 -18.06
N VAL A 167 -5.32 12.23 -17.50
CA VAL A 167 -4.42 11.34 -16.75
C VAL A 167 -3.21 10.94 -17.61
N GLU A 168 -3.45 10.51 -18.85
CA GLU A 168 -2.36 10.21 -19.80
C GLU A 168 -1.47 11.43 -20.09
N GLY A 169 -2.06 12.63 -20.16
CA GLY A 169 -1.29 13.87 -20.27
C GLY A 169 -0.42 14.14 -19.05
N CYS A 170 -0.92 13.84 -17.86
CA CYS A 170 -0.18 13.99 -16.61
C CYS A 170 0.93 12.96 -16.44
N ILE A 171 0.73 11.73 -16.91
CA ILE A 171 1.77 10.70 -17.00
C ILE A 171 2.89 11.17 -17.95
N ARG A 172 2.56 11.67 -19.15
CA ARG A 172 3.58 12.22 -20.06
C ARG A 172 4.33 13.41 -19.46
N LYS A 173 3.62 14.31 -18.76
CA LYS A 173 4.25 15.43 -18.05
C LYS A 173 5.19 14.94 -16.95
N SER A 174 4.81 13.89 -16.22
CA SER A 174 5.66 13.24 -15.22
C SER A 174 6.93 12.67 -15.85
N ALA A 175 6.82 11.99 -17.00
CA ALA A 175 7.97 11.46 -17.72
C ALA A 175 8.95 12.59 -18.13
N GLN A 176 8.42 13.69 -18.67
CA GLN A 176 9.24 14.87 -19.00
C GLN A 176 9.94 15.45 -17.76
N MET A 177 9.23 15.56 -16.63
CA MET A 177 9.82 16.05 -15.38
C MET A 177 11.00 15.18 -14.91
N TRP A 178 10.92 13.86 -15.12
CA TRP A 178 12.02 12.93 -14.82
C TRP A 178 13.21 13.06 -15.77
N GLU A 179 12.95 13.19 -17.07
CA GLU A 179 14.00 13.47 -18.07
C GLU A 179 14.73 14.78 -17.77
N ASP A 180 13.97 15.84 -17.44
CA ASP A 180 14.52 17.14 -17.07
C ASP A 180 15.35 17.04 -15.78
N ALA A 181 14.87 16.27 -14.78
CA ALA A 181 15.61 16.04 -13.55
C ALA A 181 16.93 15.33 -13.81
N GLU A 182 16.93 14.26 -14.62
CA GLU A 182 18.15 13.53 -14.99
C GLU A 182 19.15 14.44 -15.71
N ALA A 183 18.69 15.23 -16.68
CA ALA A 183 19.52 16.17 -17.44
C ALA A 183 20.17 17.26 -16.55
N ASN A 184 19.55 17.58 -15.42
CA ASN A 184 20.01 18.61 -14.48
C ASN A 184 20.65 18.03 -13.20
N GLY A 185 21.05 16.76 -13.19
CA GLY A 185 21.71 16.14 -12.04
C GLY A 185 20.82 15.96 -10.81
N TYR A 186 19.51 15.86 -11.00
CA TYR A 186 18.47 15.65 -9.99
C TYR A 186 18.27 16.81 -8.99
N GLU A 187 18.67 18.03 -9.36
CA GLU A 187 18.59 19.23 -8.52
C GLU A 187 17.27 20.01 -8.63
N PRO A 188 16.75 20.54 -7.50
CA PRO A 188 16.04 19.79 -6.48
C PRO A 188 14.68 19.34 -7.02
N LEU A 189 14.47 18.02 -7.02
CA LEU A 189 13.24 17.35 -7.48
C LEU A 189 11.94 17.99 -6.95
N GLU A 190 11.96 18.42 -5.70
CA GLU A 190 10.80 19.01 -5.01
C GLU A 190 10.39 20.37 -5.58
N LYS A 191 11.32 21.15 -6.14
CA LYS A 191 11.02 22.48 -6.71
C LYS A 191 10.34 22.39 -8.07
N ASN A 192 10.58 21.29 -8.79
CA ASN A 192 10.05 21.07 -10.13
C ASN A 192 8.75 20.25 -10.09
N ASP A 193 8.40 19.70 -8.94
CA ASP A 193 7.17 18.93 -8.78
C ASP A 193 5.92 19.82 -8.78
N ILE A 194 4.83 19.26 -9.31
CA ILE A 194 3.51 19.88 -9.29
C ILE A 194 2.51 18.87 -8.76
N SER A 195 1.41 19.35 -8.18
CA SER A 195 0.33 18.43 -7.81
C SER A 195 -0.38 17.85 -9.04
N ILE A 196 -0.97 16.66 -8.92
CA ILE A 196 -1.86 16.13 -9.97
C ILE A 196 -2.99 17.11 -10.28
N ARG A 197 -3.54 17.80 -9.26
CA ARG A 197 -4.55 18.85 -9.48
C ARG A 197 -4.05 19.94 -10.41
N GLN A 198 -2.84 20.44 -10.18
CA GLN A 198 -2.23 21.46 -11.02
C GLN A 198 -2.07 20.95 -12.45
N CYS A 199 -1.63 19.71 -12.64
CA CYS A 199 -1.53 19.11 -13.98
C CYS A 199 -2.88 19.05 -14.70
N PHE A 200 -3.95 18.64 -14.00
CA PHE A 200 -5.31 18.64 -14.57
C PHE A 200 -5.77 20.04 -15.00
N ASP A 201 -5.43 21.07 -14.22
CA ASP A 201 -5.76 22.46 -14.51
C ASP A 201 -4.96 23.00 -15.71
N ASP A 202 -3.66 22.72 -15.77
CA ASP A 202 -2.79 23.08 -16.90
C ASP A 202 -3.30 22.48 -18.23
N LEU A 203 -3.83 21.26 -18.18
CA LEU A 203 -4.42 20.57 -19.34
C LEU A 203 -5.88 20.99 -19.62
N GLY A 204 -6.40 21.96 -18.87
CA GLY A 204 -7.71 22.57 -19.05
C GLY A 204 -8.87 21.63 -18.76
N TYR A 205 -8.71 20.68 -17.84
CA TYR A 205 -9.78 19.73 -17.48
C TYR A 205 -10.97 20.47 -16.84
N SER A 206 -10.74 21.16 -15.72
CA SER A 206 -11.81 21.79 -14.95
C SER A 206 -12.38 23.03 -15.65
N SER A 207 -11.59 23.75 -16.44
CA SER A 207 -12.08 24.93 -17.18
C SER A 207 -13.15 24.60 -18.24
N LYS A 208 -13.25 23.34 -18.68
CA LYS A 208 -14.26 22.87 -19.64
C LYS A 208 -15.62 22.53 -19.01
N ALA A 209 -15.71 22.46 -17.68
CA ALA A 209 -16.94 22.24 -16.95
C ALA A 209 -17.71 23.55 -16.72
N LYS A 210 -18.57 23.93 -17.69
CA LYS A 210 -19.27 25.23 -17.67
C LYS A 210 -20.59 25.26 -16.88
N THR A 211 -21.18 24.12 -16.55
CA THR A 211 -22.45 24.04 -15.79
C THR A 211 -22.21 23.35 -14.45
N PRO A 212 -23.03 23.60 -13.40
CA PRO A 212 -22.90 22.93 -12.10
C PRO A 212 -22.83 21.40 -12.23
N LEU A 213 -23.78 20.78 -12.94
CA LEU A 213 -23.77 19.33 -13.19
C LEU A 213 -22.46 18.84 -13.85
N LYS A 214 -21.92 19.58 -14.83
CA LYS A 214 -20.67 19.17 -15.50
C LYS A 214 -19.47 19.31 -14.58
N LYS A 215 -19.47 20.27 -13.65
CA LYS A 215 -18.42 20.42 -12.64
C LYS A 215 -18.45 19.25 -11.67
N ASP A 216 -19.64 18.90 -11.19
CA ASP A 216 -19.83 17.76 -10.28
C ASP A 216 -19.38 16.45 -10.94
N VAL A 217 -19.82 16.18 -12.18
CA VAL A 217 -19.40 14.98 -12.94
C VAL A 217 -17.89 14.96 -13.18
N ALA A 218 -17.29 16.11 -13.53
CA ALA A 218 -15.86 16.19 -13.78
C ALA A 218 -15.05 15.89 -12.50
N GLU A 219 -15.39 16.54 -11.39
CA GLU A 219 -14.67 16.34 -10.13
C GLU A 219 -14.87 14.92 -9.56
N THR A 220 -16.02 14.27 -9.80
CA THR A 220 -16.22 12.87 -9.44
C THR A 220 -15.25 11.93 -10.16
N PHE A 221 -14.96 12.14 -11.45
CA PHE A 221 -13.95 11.34 -12.15
C PHE A 221 -12.51 11.67 -11.73
N VAL A 222 -12.23 12.90 -11.31
CA VAL A 222 -10.93 13.24 -10.70
C VAL A 222 -10.77 12.47 -9.39
N TRP A 223 -11.81 12.45 -8.57
CA TRP A 223 -11.80 11.70 -7.32
C TRP A 223 -11.63 10.19 -7.56
N GLU A 224 -12.44 9.58 -8.43
CA GLU A 224 -12.41 8.15 -8.72
C GLU A 224 -11.04 7.71 -9.24
N LYS A 225 -10.41 8.52 -10.09
CA LYS A 225 -9.13 8.16 -10.72
C LYS A 225 -7.90 8.47 -9.88
N ILE A 226 -8.00 9.40 -8.93
CA ILE A 226 -6.85 9.94 -8.21
C ILE A 226 -7.04 9.80 -6.70
N ASP A 227 -8.03 10.47 -6.12
CA ASP A 227 -8.17 10.51 -4.65
C ASP A 227 -8.51 9.12 -4.07
N PHE A 228 -9.39 8.36 -4.74
CA PHE A 228 -9.70 6.98 -4.36
C PHE A 228 -8.44 6.10 -4.32
N GLU A 229 -7.55 6.28 -5.29
CA GLU A 229 -6.36 5.45 -5.51
C GLU A 229 -5.21 5.80 -4.56
N PHE A 230 -5.01 7.09 -4.30
CA PHE A 230 -3.92 7.61 -3.48
C PHE A 230 -4.36 7.98 -2.05
N THR A 231 -5.65 7.88 -1.73
CA THR A 231 -6.28 8.25 -0.45
C THR A 231 -5.99 9.70 -0.01
N GLN A 232 -5.75 10.57 -0.98
CA GLN A 232 -5.36 11.96 -0.77
C GLN A 232 -5.99 12.84 -1.84
N ARG A 233 -6.34 14.07 -1.45
CA ARG A 233 -6.83 15.06 -2.41
C ARG A 233 -5.76 15.29 -3.51
N PRO A 234 -6.14 15.41 -4.80
CA PRO A 234 -5.21 15.58 -5.92
C PRO A 234 -4.23 16.75 -5.79
N LYS A 235 -4.56 17.75 -4.98
CA LYS A 235 -3.69 18.90 -4.66
C LYS A 235 -2.50 18.57 -3.75
N LYS A 236 -2.54 17.41 -3.07
CA LYS A 236 -1.50 16.92 -2.15
C LYS A 236 -0.65 15.80 -2.75
N ILE A 237 -1.03 15.31 -3.93
CA ILE A 237 -0.35 14.19 -4.59
C ILE A 237 0.59 14.77 -5.62
N SER A 238 1.86 14.37 -5.52
CA SER A 238 2.89 14.65 -6.52
C SER A 238 2.48 14.10 -7.89
N ASN A 239 2.61 14.91 -8.95
CA ASN A 239 2.49 14.40 -10.30
C ASN A 239 3.74 13.63 -10.72
N MET A 240 4.92 14.02 -10.23
CA MET A 240 6.19 13.38 -10.59
C MET A 240 6.31 11.95 -10.05
N TRP A 241 5.79 11.70 -8.85
CA TRP A 241 5.99 10.44 -8.11
C TRP A 241 4.80 9.48 -8.13
N ALA A 242 3.66 9.88 -8.68
CA ALA A 242 2.42 9.09 -8.64
C ALA A 242 2.33 7.95 -9.67
N TRP A 243 3.14 7.99 -10.73
CA TRP A 243 3.00 7.13 -11.89
C TRP A 243 4.23 6.23 -12.10
N PRO A 244 4.10 5.04 -12.73
CA PRO A 244 2.85 4.33 -13.05
C PRO A 244 2.22 3.66 -11.81
N MET A 245 0.90 3.55 -11.77
CA MET A 245 0.18 3.01 -10.61
C MET A 245 0.28 1.48 -10.45
N ASN A 246 0.35 0.74 -11.56
CA ASN A 246 0.44 -0.73 -11.56
C ASN A 246 1.85 -1.26 -11.86
N GLY A 247 2.86 -0.40 -11.85
CA GLY A 247 4.19 -0.78 -12.35
C GLY A 247 4.11 -1.24 -13.80
N ASP A 248 4.74 -2.39 -14.09
CA ASP A 248 4.80 -3.01 -15.41
C ASP A 248 3.62 -3.97 -15.69
N TYR A 249 2.66 -4.09 -14.76
CA TYR A 249 1.50 -4.95 -14.94
C TYR A 249 0.36 -4.26 -15.70
N VAL A 250 -0.40 -5.05 -16.46
CA VAL A 250 -1.56 -4.55 -17.22
C VAL A 250 -2.60 -3.89 -16.32
N ALA A 251 -3.29 -2.87 -16.82
CA ALA A 251 -4.38 -2.17 -16.12
C ALA A 251 -5.69 -2.99 -16.09
N LYS A 252 -5.65 -4.19 -15.50
CA LYS A 252 -6.82 -5.05 -15.23
C LYS A 252 -6.78 -5.50 -13.79
N ASP A 253 -7.95 -5.51 -13.15
CA ASP A 253 -8.08 -5.91 -11.76
C ASP A 253 -9.04 -7.07 -11.60
N TYR A 254 -8.65 -8.05 -10.80
CA TYR A 254 -9.46 -9.22 -10.51
C TYR A 254 -9.97 -9.19 -9.07
N TYR A 255 -11.29 -9.11 -8.93
CA TYR A 255 -11.99 -9.05 -7.65
C TYR A 255 -12.26 -10.44 -7.11
N ILE A 256 -11.69 -10.77 -5.95
CA ILE A 256 -11.87 -12.08 -5.30
C ILE A 256 -13.22 -12.14 -4.57
N THR A 257 -14.09 -13.07 -4.98
CA THR A 257 -15.37 -13.37 -4.32
C THR A 257 -15.41 -14.78 -3.71
N ASP A 258 -14.29 -15.48 -3.74
CA ASP A 258 -14.17 -16.82 -3.18
C ASP A 258 -14.59 -16.86 -1.70
N PRO A 259 -15.41 -17.84 -1.28
CA PRO A 259 -15.85 -17.95 0.11
C PRO A 259 -14.69 -18.21 1.11
N ARG A 260 -13.53 -18.68 0.64
CA ARG A 260 -12.31 -18.80 1.45
C ARG A 260 -11.65 -17.44 1.72
N GLY A 261 -11.95 -16.43 0.90
CA GLY A 261 -11.42 -15.08 0.99
C GLY A 261 -9.99 -14.91 0.44
N PHE A 262 -9.59 -13.66 0.25
CA PHE A 262 -8.26 -13.26 -0.20
C PHE A 262 -7.17 -13.72 0.78
N GLY A 263 -7.48 -13.69 2.09
CA GLY A 263 -6.58 -14.15 3.16
C GLY A 263 -6.10 -15.59 3.01
N TYR A 264 -6.86 -16.44 2.31
CA TYR A 264 -6.50 -17.83 2.04
C TYR A 264 -5.12 -17.97 1.38
N ILE A 265 -4.73 -17.04 0.49
CA ILE A 265 -3.40 -17.05 -0.13
C ILE A 265 -2.30 -17.00 0.94
N LEU A 266 -2.46 -16.12 1.93
CA LEU A 266 -1.49 -15.93 3.00
C LEU A 266 -1.47 -17.12 3.97
N GLU A 267 -2.63 -17.73 4.22
CA GLU A 267 -2.73 -18.96 5.00
C GLU A 267 -1.96 -20.11 4.34
N GLN A 268 -2.09 -20.28 3.02
CA GLN A 268 -1.37 -21.32 2.27
C GLN A 268 0.14 -21.08 2.24
N ILE A 269 0.58 -19.82 2.20
CA ILE A 269 2.00 -19.47 2.34
C ILE A 269 2.51 -19.86 3.73
N ALA A 270 1.79 -19.44 4.78
CA ALA A 270 2.18 -19.65 6.17
C ALA A 270 2.13 -21.12 6.61
N ALA A 271 1.27 -21.95 6.01
CA ALA A 271 1.07 -23.35 6.39
C ALA A 271 2.38 -24.16 6.47
N LYS A 272 3.37 -23.83 5.63
CA LYS A 272 4.66 -24.52 5.56
C LYS A 272 5.58 -24.26 6.77
N PHE A 273 5.38 -23.15 7.46
CA PHE A 273 6.24 -22.69 8.56
C PHE A 273 5.43 -22.12 9.74
N LYS A 274 4.18 -22.58 9.90
CA LYS A 274 3.25 -22.06 10.89
C LYS A 274 3.81 -22.15 12.32
N THR A 275 4.60 -23.18 12.62
CA THR A 275 5.26 -23.37 13.92
C THR A 275 6.34 -22.33 14.23
N SER A 276 6.84 -21.64 13.20
CA SER A 276 7.83 -20.56 13.35
C SER A 276 7.19 -19.19 13.59
N ILE A 277 5.85 -19.10 13.68
CA ILE A 277 5.12 -17.84 13.89
C ILE A 277 4.65 -17.75 15.34
N GLN A 278 5.04 -16.69 16.03
CA GLN A 278 4.62 -16.36 17.39
C GLN A 278 3.63 -15.19 17.36
N PHE A 279 2.36 -15.49 17.65
CA PHE A 279 1.28 -14.51 17.69
C PHE A 279 1.19 -13.80 19.05
N GLY A 280 0.52 -12.65 19.07
CA GLY A 280 0.35 -11.85 20.28
C GLY A 280 1.66 -11.26 20.82
N GLN A 281 2.72 -11.21 20.00
CA GLN A 281 4.05 -10.71 20.36
C GLN A 281 4.22 -9.29 19.82
N LEU A 282 3.83 -8.30 20.62
CA LEU A 282 4.00 -6.89 20.27
C LEU A 282 5.44 -6.47 20.53
N VAL A 283 6.23 -6.36 19.46
CA VAL A 283 7.59 -5.84 19.53
C VAL A 283 7.59 -4.40 20.03
N THR A 284 8.42 -4.09 21.02
CA THR A 284 8.56 -2.76 21.63
C THR A 284 9.96 -2.19 21.49
N ARG A 285 10.98 -3.03 21.35
CA ARG A 285 12.38 -2.60 21.19
C ARG A 285 13.15 -3.52 20.26
N VAL A 286 13.99 -2.93 19.41
CA VAL A 286 14.92 -3.61 18.51
C VAL A 286 16.30 -3.00 18.70
N ALA A 287 17.18 -3.72 19.40
CA ALA A 287 18.57 -3.36 19.58
C ALA A 287 19.44 -4.10 18.56
N TYR A 288 20.34 -3.41 17.85
CA TYR A 288 21.15 -4.00 16.80
C TYR A 288 22.58 -3.43 16.75
N SER A 289 23.52 -4.28 16.37
CA SER A 289 24.93 -3.92 16.21
C SER A 289 25.58 -4.77 15.11
N SER A 290 26.90 -4.69 14.96
CA SER A 290 27.65 -5.59 14.06
C SER A 290 27.64 -7.05 14.52
N SER A 291 27.27 -7.36 15.77
CA SER A 291 27.27 -8.71 16.32
C SER A 291 25.90 -9.40 16.28
N GLY A 292 24.83 -8.70 15.90
CA GLY A 292 23.48 -9.26 15.79
C GLY A 292 22.38 -8.28 16.22
N VAL A 293 21.20 -8.84 16.48
CA VAL A 293 19.98 -8.12 16.82
C VAL A 293 19.32 -8.78 18.03
N THR A 294 18.81 -7.97 18.95
CA THR A 294 17.94 -8.39 20.06
C THR A 294 16.58 -7.70 19.91
N VAL A 295 15.51 -8.48 19.85
CA VAL A 295 14.13 -8.00 19.74
C VAL A 295 13.38 -8.35 21.02
N GLU A 296 12.77 -7.33 21.61
CA GLU A 296 12.01 -7.45 22.86
C GLU A 296 10.54 -7.14 22.59
N THR A 297 9.68 -7.91 23.24
CA THR A 297 8.22 -7.76 23.13
C THR A 297 7.62 -7.28 24.45
N LYS A 298 6.45 -6.65 24.36
CA LYS A 298 5.66 -6.26 25.53
C LYS A 298 5.31 -7.46 26.43
N GLN A 299 5.23 -8.65 25.85
CA GLN A 299 4.89 -9.90 26.54
C GLN A 299 6.08 -10.49 27.31
N GLY A 300 7.27 -9.88 27.23
CA GLY A 300 8.48 -10.34 27.92
C GLY A 300 9.29 -11.38 27.13
N LEU A 301 8.85 -11.75 25.92
CA LEU A 301 9.66 -12.56 25.03
C LEU A 301 10.83 -11.72 24.48
N THR A 302 12.03 -12.29 24.55
CA THR A 302 13.26 -11.77 23.96
C THR A 302 13.76 -12.75 22.90
N VAL A 303 14.07 -12.23 21.71
CA VAL A 303 14.68 -13.00 20.62
C VAL A 303 16.03 -12.40 20.29
N LYS A 304 17.08 -13.23 20.31
CA LYS A 304 18.41 -12.88 19.79
C LYS A 304 18.58 -13.52 18.42
N ALA A 305 19.07 -12.74 17.47
CA ALA A 305 19.27 -13.20 16.10
C ALA A 305 20.48 -12.57 15.44
N LYS A 306 20.98 -13.18 14.36
CA LYS A 306 22.05 -12.58 13.53
C LYS A 306 21.51 -11.41 12.71
N TYR A 307 20.27 -11.52 12.21
CA TYR A 307 19.62 -10.50 11.40
C TYR A 307 18.15 -10.30 11.80
N ALA A 308 17.61 -9.12 11.47
CA ALA A 308 16.19 -8.84 11.58
C ALA A 308 15.61 -8.30 10.27
N ILE A 309 14.39 -8.71 9.95
CA ILE A 309 13.60 -8.17 8.84
C ILE A 309 12.38 -7.46 9.45
N SER A 310 12.35 -6.14 9.37
CA SER A 310 11.18 -5.36 9.80
C SER A 310 10.19 -5.18 8.66
N THR A 311 8.95 -5.60 8.87
CA THR A 311 7.83 -5.37 7.93
C THR A 311 6.73 -4.52 8.57
N LEU A 312 7.10 -3.73 9.57
CA LEU A 312 6.18 -2.81 10.25
C LEU A 312 5.53 -1.84 9.26
N PRO A 313 4.21 -1.60 9.36
CA PRO A 313 3.56 -0.59 8.55
C PRO A 313 4.16 0.80 8.74
N LEU A 314 4.12 1.63 7.70
CA LEU A 314 4.62 3.01 7.74
C LEU A 314 4.07 3.80 8.94
N GLY A 315 2.75 3.71 9.20
CA GLY A 315 2.13 4.39 10.34
C GLY A 315 2.67 3.94 11.71
N VAL A 316 3.11 2.68 11.86
CA VAL A 316 3.76 2.21 13.10
C VAL A 316 5.15 2.81 13.24
N MET A 317 5.91 2.88 12.14
CA MET A 317 7.23 3.52 12.12
C MET A 317 7.13 5.01 12.46
N GLN A 318 6.13 5.70 11.92
CA GLN A 318 5.87 7.13 12.19
C GLN A 318 5.39 7.39 13.61
N ALA A 319 4.63 6.45 14.21
CA ALA A 319 4.16 6.58 15.58
C ALA A 319 5.28 6.43 16.63
N GLY A 320 6.44 5.88 16.26
CA GLY A 320 7.57 5.70 17.17
C GLY A 320 7.31 4.73 18.33
N THR A 321 6.36 3.79 18.15
CA THR A 321 5.97 2.83 19.21
C THR A 321 6.99 1.70 19.42
N VAL A 322 7.97 1.58 18.53
CA VAL A 322 9.09 0.64 18.63
C VAL A 322 10.38 1.44 18.79
N GLU A 323 11.08 1.20 19.89
CA GLU A 323 12.41 1.75 20.12
C GLU A 323 13.43 1.06 19.21
N TRP A 324 14.27 1.85 18.56
CA TRP A 324 15.39 1.38 17.75
C TRP A 324 16.69 1.80 18.42
N ASP A 325 17.56 0.85 18.73
CA ASP A 325 18.84 1.10 19.40
C ASP A 325 20.02 0.48 18.62
N PRO A 326 20.91 1.28 18.00
CA PRO A 326 20.85 2.75 17.95
C PRO A 326 19.66 3.25 17.13
N PRO A 327 19.24 4.51 17.30
CA PRO A 327 18.18 5.09 16.46
C PRO A 327 18.59 5.10 14.99
N PHE A 328 17.59 5.13 14.10
CA PHE A 328 17.86 5.28 12.67
C PHE A 328 18.58 6.59 12.37
N ARG A 329 19.41 6.56 11.32
CA ARG A 329 20.03 7.78 10.80
C ARG A 329 18.97 8.76 10.30
N GLN A 330 19.30 10.05 10.32
CA GLN A 330 18.36 11.13 9.99
C GLN A 330 17.77 10.98 8.58
N GLU A 331 18.52 10.47 7.61
CA GLU A 331 18.06 10.28 6.23
C GLU A 331 16.89 9.27 6.16
N LYS A 332 16.96 8.21 6.97
CA LYS A 332 15.89 7.20 7.07
C LYS A 332 14.67 7.76 7.78
N ILE A 333 14.86 8.55 8.83
CA ILE A 333 13.78 9.24 9.56
C ILE A 333 13.06 10.22 8.63
N SER A 334 13.80 11.04 7.88
CA SER A 334 13.25 11.97 6.90
C SER A 334 12.46 11.23 5.81
N ALA A 335 12.95 10.08 5.32
CA ALA A 335 12.20 9.27 4.35
C ALA A 335 10.91 8.68 4.93
N ILE A 336 10.93 8.18 6.18
CA ILE A 336 9.73 7.68 6.88
C ILE A 336 8.70 8.81 7.04
N ASN A 337 9.13 10.00 7.42
CA ASN A 337 8.24 11.13 7.67
C ASN A 337 7.79 11.86 6.39
N GLY A 338 8.54 11.73 5.29
CA GLY A 338 8.20 12.32 3.99
C GLY A 338 7.07 11.58 3.25
N MET A 339 6.77 10.34 3.64
CA MET A 339 5.67 9.56 3.06
C MET A 339 4.36 9.76 3.83
N VAL A 340 3.24 9.79 3.10
CA VAL A 340 1.91 9.87 3.70
C VAL A 340 1.31 8.48 3.85
N MET A 341 0.86 8.14 5.06
CA MET A 341 0.05 6.95 5.29
C MET A 341 -1.41 7.23 4.97
N GLY A 342 -1.89 6.61 3.89
CA GLY A 342 -3.28 6.66 3.46
C GLY A 342 -4.26 5.95 4.40
N TYR A 343 -5.49 6.46 4.48
CA TYR A 343 -6.58 5.83 5.20
C TYR A 343 -7.76 5.57 4.26
N TYR A 344 -8.25 4.33 4.26
CA TYR A 344 -9.43 3.92 3.51
C TYR A 344 -10.27 2.99 4.37
N GLY A 345 -11.60 3.07 4.23
CA GLY A 345 -12.55 2.23 4.94
C GLY A 345 -13.58 1.67 3.97
N LYS A 346 -14.06 0.45 4.26
CA LYS A 346 -15.15 -0.18 3.53
C LYS A 346 -16.40 -0.23 4.40
N VAL A 347 -17.53 0.12 3.81
CA VAL A 347 -18.85 -0.05 4.41
C VAL A 347 -19.59 -1.12 3.61
N TYR A 348 -19.99 -2.19 4.30
CA TYR A 348 -20.79 -3.27 3.72
C TYR A 348 -22.24 -3.07 4.13
N LEU A 349 -23.15 -3.07 3.15
CA LEU A 349 -24.58 -2.88 3.35
C LEU A 349 -25.34 -4.07 2.76
N LYS A 350 -26.26 -4.64 3.53
CA LYS A 350 -27.12 -5.74 3.11
C LYS A 350 -28.53 -5.22 2.96
N PHE A 351 -29.12 -5.49 1.81
CA PHE A 351 -30.48 -5.09 1.48
C PHE A 351 -31.34 -6.34 1.25
N PRO A 352 -32.68 -6.25 1.45
CA PRO A 352 -33.58 -7.38 1.24
C PRO A 352 -33.77 -7.74 -0.25
N ARG A 353 -33.42 -6.83 -1.17
CA ARG A 353 -33.47 -7.02 -2.62
C ARG A 353 -32.43 -6.16 -3.31
N ASN A 354 -31.99 -6.59 -4.49
CA ASN A 354 -31.22 -5.73 -5.39
C ASN A 354 -32.15 -4.65 -5.98
N PHE A 355 -31.87 -3.39 -5.66
CA PHE A 355 -32.59 -2.22 -6.20
C PHE A 355 -31.71 -1.35 -7.10
N TRP A 356 -30.42 -1.64 -7.20
CA TRP A 356 -29.44 -0.83 -7.93
C TRP A 356 -29.30 -1.23 -9.39
N GLY A 357 -29.68 -2.46 -9.75
CA GLY A 357 -29.68 -2.93 -11.13
C GLY A 357 -28.62 -4.00 -11.41
N GLN A 358 -28.15 -4.04 -12.64
CA GLN A 358 -27.12 -5.00 -13.09
C GLN A 358 -25.73 -4.36 -13.14
N GLU A 359 -25.66 -3.04 -13.02
CA GLU A 359 -24.43 -2.27 -13.07
C GLU A 359 -23.53 -2.60 -11.87
N GLU A 360 -22.24 -2.85 -12.16
CA GLU A 360 -21.23 -3.16 -11.13
C GLU A 360 -20.97 -1.96 -10.19
N HIS A 361 -21.06 -0.73 -10.72
CA HIS A 361 -20.76 0.48 -9.96
C HIS A 361 -21.93 1.49 -9.96
N LEU A 362 -22.26 1.98 -8.78
CA LEU A 362 -23.09 3.18 -8.62
C LEU A 362 -22.20 4.35 -8.21
N VAL A 363 -22.20 5.41 -9.01
CA VAL A 363 -21.36 6.60 -8.79
C VAL A 363 -22.25 7.80 -8.51
N VAL A 364 -22.08 8.46 -7.37
CA VAL A 364 -22.84 9.68 -7.03
C VAL A 364 -21.97 10.92 -7.28
N THR A 365 -22.51 11.91 -7.99
CA THR A 365 -21.74 13.10 -8.38
C THR A 365 -21.44 14.05 -7.21
N GLY A 366 -20.47 14.92 -7.41
CA GLY A 366 -20.13 16.05 -6.54
C GLY A 366 -18.87 15.79 -5.73
N GLU A 367 -18.55 16.69 -4.80
CA GLU A 367 -17.46 16.43 -3.87
C GLU A 367 -17.72 15.12 -3.12
N PRO A 368 -16.75 14.21 -3.06
CA PRO A 368 -16.90 12.98 -2.34
C PRO A 368 -17.07 13.34 -0.88
N VAL A 369 -18.09 12.78 -0.23
CA VAL A 369 -18.25 12.84 1.22
C VAL A 369 -17.20 11.94 1.92
N GLY A 370 -16.03 11.73 1.29
CA GLY A 370 -15.01 10.77 1.69
C GLY A 370 -15.36 9.31 1.39
N TRP A 371 -16.37 9.02 0.55
CA TRP A 371 -16.83 7.64 0.31
C TRP A 371 -16.93 7.26 -1.17
N ALA A 372 -16.50 6.03 -1.46
CA ALA A 372 -16.78 5.29 -2.70
C ALA A 372 -18.02 4.41 -2.49
N THR A 373 -18.96 4.39 -3.43
CA THR A 373 -20.02 3.38 -3.44
C THR A 373 -19.73 2.34 -4.51
N TRP A 374 -19.61 1.10 -4.09
CA TRP A 374 -19.51 -0.06 -4.97
C TRP A 374 -20.79 -0.88 -4.79
N ALA A 375 -21.36 -1.35 -5.90
CA ALA A 375 -22.58 -2.14 -5.88
C ALA A 375 -22.24 -3.56 -6.36
N VAL A 376 -21.51 -4.29 -5.52
CA VAL A 376 -21.20 -5.69 -5.84
C VAL A 376 -22.42 -6.54 -5.45
N ASN A 377 -23.01 -7.20 -6.45
CA ASN A 377 -23.95 -8.29 -6.21
C ASN A 377 -23.17 -9.50 -5.68
N LEU A 378 -22.93 -9.53 -4.36
CA LEU A 378 -22.31 -10.65 -3.66
C LEU A 378 -23.29 -11.80 -3.45
#